data_AF-A0A7W1SG82-F1
#
_entry.id   AF-A0A7W1SG82-F1
#
_cell.length_a   1.000
_cell.length_b   1.000
_cell.length_c   1.000
_cell.angle_alpha   90.00
_cell.angle_beta   90.00
_cell.angle_gamma   90.00
#
_symmetry.space_group_name_H-M   'P 1'
#
loop_
_entity.id
_entity.type
_entity.pdbx_description
1 polymer ?
#
loop_
_entity_poly.entity_id
_entity_poly.type
_entity_poly.pdbx_seq_one_letter_code
_entity_poly.pdbx_strand_id
1 'polypeptide(L)'
;MRERPGSSATWFYAAPALLLLHLLLLAVIHSRPGRLGSVLWQFGPLALTGATIVALAIGLVQALRRRLTWTPLRVVAYLVLVAMSYMPLAYRTYPSSRDGLPSQVPFRLPLDGLVTVVWGGSTREVNYHVRGAAERWAYDLLVKEDGSSFRTFGLVVSDYYTYGLPVLAPAGGTVWSVVDGEPDTRLGARSLLEGCGNRVVLEVAASEFLFVCHLKAGSV
;
A
#
# COMPACT_ATOMS: atom_id res chain seq x y z
N MET A 1 -43.01 31.09 -7.85
CA MET A 1 -42.99 29.63 -8.12
C MET A 1 -42.14 28.98 -7.02
N ARG A 2 -42.77 28.34 -6.01
CA ARG A 2 -42.03 27.64 -4.92
C ARG A 2 -41.57 26.29 -5.46
N GLU A 3 -40.26 26.08 -5.58
CA GLU A 3 -39.70 24.76 -5.91
C GLU A 3 -40.15 23.73 -4.85
N ARG A 4 -40.54 22.53 -5.32
CA ARG A 4 -40.96 21.42 -4.43
C ARG A 4 -39.79 21.01 -3.51
N PRO A 5 -40.01 20.76 -2.21
CA PRO A 5 -38.93 20.51 -1.23
C PRO A 5 -38.18 19.17 -1.36
N GLY A 6 -38.47 18.36 -2.38
CA GLY A 6 -38.10 16.92 -2.37
C GLY A 6 -36.79 16.54 -3.06
N SER A 7 -36.28 17.32 -4.02
CA SER A 7 -35.17 16.88 -4.88
C SER A 7 -33.88 17.71 -4.76
N SER A 8 -33.86 18.75 -3.93
CA SER A 8 -32.84 19.82 -3.95
C SER A 8 -31.71 19.68 -2.92
N ALA A 9 -31.61 18.56 -2.21
CA ALA A 9 -30.59 18.37 -1.17
C ALA A 9 -30.06 16.92 -1.08
N THR A 10 -30.03 16.18 -2.19
CA THR A 10 -29.54 14.78 -2.20
C THR A 10 -28.10 14.67 -1.67
N TRP A 11 -27.23 15.65 -1.95
CA TRP A 11 -25.86 15.70 -1.42
C TRP A 11 -25.83 15.82 0.11
N PHE A 12 -26.80 16.54 0.70
CA PHE A 12 -26.88 16.78 2.13
C PHE A 12 -27.20 15.48 2.89
N TYR A 13 -28.08 14.64 2.33
CA TYR A 13 -28.36 13.30 2.86
C TYR A 13 -27.27 12.28 2.53
N ALA A 14 -26.43 12.54 1.52
CA ALA A 14 -25.30 11.68 1.19
C ALA A 14 -24.16 11.76 2.23
N ALA A 15 -23.98 12.90 2.90
CA ALA A 15 -22.92 13.07 3.90
C ALA A 15 -22.96 12.04 5.06
N PRO A 16 -24.07 11.85 5.79
CA PRO A 16 -24.13 10.82 6.84
C PRO A 16 -24.00 9.39 6.29
N ALA A 17 -24.53 9.11 5.10
CA ALA A 17 -24.40 7.80 4.46
C ALA A 17 -22.93 7.49 4.10
N LEU A 18 -22.22 8.45 3.49
CA LEU A 18 -20.80 8.33 3.20
C LEU A 18 -19.97 8.19 4.47
N LEU A 19 -20.31 8.92 5.55
CA LEU A 19 -19.62 8.79 6.83
C LEU A 19 -19.77 7.37 7.39
N LEU A 20 -21.00 6.84 7.38
CA LEU A 20 -21.26 5.45 7.79
C LEU A 20 -20.44 4.47 6.95
N LEU A 21 -20.37 4.65 5.63
CA LEU A 21 -19.56 3.80 4.76
C LEU A 21 -18.06 3.86 5.09
N HIS A 22 -17.50 5.02 5.44
CA HIS A 22 -16.11 5.13 5.88
C HIS A 22 -15.87 4.38 7.20
N LEU A 23 -16.79 4.51 8.16
CA LEU A 23 -16.71 3.82 9.45
C LEU A 23 -16.85 2.30 9.29
N LEU A 24 -17.77 1.85 8.44
CA LEU A 24 -17.94 0.43 8.11
C LEU A 24 -16.70 -0.12 7.41
N LEU A 25 -16.13 0.62 6.45
CA LEU A 25 -14.89 0.22 5.78
C LEU A 25 -13.76 0.06 6.79
N LEU A 26 -13.58 1.02 7.70
CA LEU A 26 -12.58 0.92 8.77
C LEU A 26 -12.83 -0.31 9.65
N ALA A 27 -14.08 -0.54 10.09
CA ALA A 27 -14.41 -1.67 10.94
C ALA A 27 -14.14 -3.03 10.25
N VAL A 28 -14.53 -3.17 8.98
CA VAL A 28 -14.29 -4.39 8.19
C VAL A 28 -12.80 -4.62 7.95
N ILE A 29 -12.02 -3.57 7.69
CA ILE A 29 -10.57 -3.70 7.52
C ILE A 29 -9.91 -4.16 8.83
N HIS A 30 -10.31 -3.60 9.96
CA HIS A 30 -9.74 -3.95 11.27
C HIS A 30 -10.21 -5.31 11.79
N SER A 31 -11.33 -5.86 11.28
CA SER A 31 -11.70 -7.25 11.52
C SER A 31 -10.85 -8.26 10.72
N ARG A 32 -10.00 -7.78 9.79
CA ARG A 32 -8.98 -8.56 9.06
C ARG A 32 -9.55 -9.79 8.32
N PRO A 33 -10.54 -9.65 7.42
CA PRO A 33 -11.20 -10.76 6.71
C PRO A 33 -10.36 -11.38 5.59
N GLY A 34 -9.03 -11.44 5.76
CA GLY A 34 -8.10 -11.98 4.77
C GLY A 34 -8.09 -11.18 3.46
N ARG A 35 -8.23 -11.87 2.32
CA ARG A 35 -8.13 -11.27 0.97
C ARG A 35 -9.14 -10.15 0.73
N LEU A 36 -10.34 -10.25 1.30
CA LEU A 36 -11.33 -9.18 1.19
C LEU A 36 -10.80 -7.90 1.87
N GLY A 37 -10.17 -8.04 3.03
CA GLY A 37 -9.60 -6.93 3.78
C GLY A 37 -8.49 -6.23 3.00
N SER A 38 -7.61 -6.98 2.33
CA SER A 38 -6.55 -6.41 1.51
C SER A 38 -7.09 -5.66 0.27
N VAL A 39 -8.10 -6.20 -0.40
CA VAL A 39 -8.74 -5.52 -1.55
C VAL A 39 -9.44 -4.25 -1.11
N LEU A 40 -10.23 -4.32 -0.03
CA LEU A 40 -10.92 -3.17 0.53
C LEU A 40 -9.95 -2.10 1.02
N TRP A 41 -8.82 -2.48 1.62
CA TRP A 41 -7.76 -1.56 2.02
C TRP A 41 -7.14 -0.82 0.82
N GLN A 42 -6.89 -1.54 -0.28
CA GLN A 42 -6.22 -0.99 -1.45
C GLN A 42 -7.11 0.03 -2.18
N PHE A 43 -8.39 -0.27 -2.34
CA PHE A 43 -9.28 0.50 -3.23
C PHE A 43 -10.38 1.26 -2.49
N GLY A 44 -10.84 0.77 -1.34
CA GLY A 44 -11.96 1.34 -0.59
C GLY A 44 -11.76 2.81 -0.21
N PRO A 45 -10.61 3.19 0.40
CA PRO A 45 -10.38 4.58 0.81
C PRO A 45 -10.41 5.55 -0.37
N LEU A 46 -9.81 5.17 -1.51
CA LEU A 46 -9.79 6.00 -2.72
C LEU A 46 -11.19 6.14 -3.33
N ALA A 47 -11.94 5.04 -3.42
CA ALA A 47 -13.30 5.04 -3.95
C ALA A 47 -14.23 5.93 -3.10
N LEU A 48 -14.20 5.77 -1.78
CA LEU A 48 -15.03 6.57 -0.86
C LEU A 48 -14.61 8.05 -0.81
N THR A 49 -13.32 8.33 -0.93
CA THR A 49 -12.82 9.72 -1.04
C THR A 49 -13.29 10.36 -2.33
N GLY A 50 -13.21 9.65 -3.46
CA GLY A 50 -13.74 10.12 -4.74
C GLY A 50 -15.23 10.44 -4.65
N ALA A 51 -16.03 9.54 -4.07
CA ALA A 51 -17.46 9.78 -3.84
C ALA A 51 -17.72 11.01 -2.94
N THR A 52 -16.89 11.21 -1.92
CA THR A 52 -16.95 12.36 -1.01
C THR A 52 -16.65 13.68 -1.73
N ILE A 53 -15.60 13.71 -2.55
CA ILE A 53 -15.23 14.88 -3.36
C ILE A 53 -16.35 15.23 -4.36
N VAL A 54 -16.95 14.22 -4.99
CA VAL A 54 -18.08 14.43 -5.90
C VAL A 54 -19.29 14.99 -5.16
N ALA A 55 -19.65 14.44 -4.00
CA ALA A 55 -20.75 14.96 -3.18
C ALA A 55 -20.50 16.41 -2.74
N LEU A 56 -19.27 16.73 -2.33
CA LEU A 56 -18.84 18.09 -1.99
C LEU A 56 -18.98 19.04 -3.19
N ALA A 57 -18.48 18.65 -4.36
CA ALA A 57 -18.55 19.46 -5.58
C ALA A 57 -20.01 19.72 -6.01
N ILE A 58 -20.87 18.69 -5.99
CA ILE A 58 -22.30 18.83 -6.27
C ILE A 58 -22.94 19.80 -5.28
N GLY A 59 -22.64 19.64 -3.98
CA GLY A 59 -23.14 20.53 -2.94
C GLY A 59 -22.74 21.99 -3.18
N LEU A 60 -21.47 22.25 -3.51
CA LEU A 60 -20.96 23.60 -3.78
C LEU A 60 -21.59 24.21 -5.04
N VAL A 61 -21.66 23.45 -6.14
CA VAL A 61 -22.29 23.90 -7.39
C VAL A 61 -23.77 24.22 -7.18
N GLN A 62 -24.50 23.41 -6.43
CA GLN A 62 -25.90 23.70 -6.09
C GLN A 62 -26.02 24.95 -5.22
N ALA A 63 -25.14 25.13 -4.24
CA ALA A 63 -25.13 26.32 -3.39
C ALA A 63 -24.94 27.60 -4.21
N LEU A 64 -24.00 27.59 -5.15
CA LEU A 64 -23.73 28.71 -6.05
C LEU A 64 -24.89 28.95 -7.03
N ARG A 65 -25.36 27.91 -7.73
CA ARG A 65 -26.39 28.04 -8.77
C ARG A 65 -27.76 28.41 -8.24
N ARG A 66 -28.15 27.85 -7.09
CA ARG A 66 -29.48 28.05 -6.49
C ARG A 66 -29.50 29.11 -5.39
N ARG A 67 -28.36 29.76 -5.12
CA ARG A 67 -28.18 30.73 -4.02
C ARG A 67 -28.75 30.19 -2.70
N LEU A 68 -28.49 28.91 -2.44
CA LEU A 68 -29.01 28.23 -1.25
C LEU A 68 -28.47 28.91 0.00
N THR A 69 -29.33 29.07 1.00
CA THR A 69 -28.92 29.66 2.29
C THR A 69 -27.96 28.75 3.04
N TRP A 70 -26.96 29.38 3.67
CA TRP A 70 -26.04 28.74 4.59
C TRP A 70 -26.73 28.52 5.93
N THR A 71 -27.29 27.34 6.13
CA THR A 71 -27.77 26.91 7.44
C THR A 71 -26.62 26.27 8.23
N PRO A 72 -26.60 26.35 9.57
CA PRO A 72 -25.56 25.70 10.37
C PRO A 72 -25.37 24.22 10.03
N LEU A 73 -26.48 23.52 9.78
CA LEU A 73 -26.47 22.10 9.42
C LEU A 73 -25.78 21.82 8.07
N ARG A 74 -25.95 22.70 7.07
CA ARG A 74 -25.23 22.58 5.78
C ARG A 74 -23.74 22.87 5.94
N VAL A 75 -23.39 23.86 6.76
CA VAL A 75 -21.98 24.14 7.08
C VAL A 75 -21.33 22.90 7.71
N VAL A 76 -21.99 22.29 8.71
CA VAL A 76 -21.53 21.04 9.31
C VAL A 76 -21.38 19.93 8.26
N ALA A 77 -22.34 19.75 7.36
CA ALA A 77 -22.25 18.74 6.31
C ALA A 77 -21.04 18.97 5.38
N TYR A 78 -20.75 20.21 4.99
CA TYR A 78 -19.54 20.53 4.22
C TYR A 78 -18.27 20.26 5.00
N LEU A 79 -18.21 20.63 6.28
CA LEU A 79 -17.05 20.35 7.14
C LEU A 79 -16.81 18.85 7.28
N VAL A 80 -17.87 18.05 7.43
CA VAL A 80 -17.79 16.58 7.46
C VAL A 80 -17.26 16.02 6.14
N LEU A 81 -17.78 16.46 5.00
CA LEU A 81 -17.29 16.03 3.68
C LEU A 81 -15.82 16.42 3.45
N VAL A 82 -15.41 17.62 3.89
CA VAL A 82 -14.01 18.04 3.85
C VAL A 82 -13.15 17.16 4.76
N ALA A 83 -13.57 16.92 6.00
CA ALA A 83 -12.82 16.03 6.91
C ALA A 83 -12.66 14.62 6.33
N MET A 84 -13.70 14.08 5.72
CA MET A 84 -13.69 12.74 5.10
C MET A 84 -12.81 12.68 3.84
N SER A 85 -12.61 13.78 3.11
CA SER A 85 -11.69 13.78 1.96
C SER A 85 -10.23 13.56 2.37
N TYR A 86 -9.89 13.82 3.64
CA TYR A 86 -8.58 13.51 4.23
C TYR A 86 -8.50 12.12 4.87
N MET A 87 -9.58 11.34 4.89
CA MET A 87 -9.61 10.03 5.54
C MET A 87 -8.57 9.01 5.02
N PRO A 88 -8.12 9.02 3.75
CA PRO A 88 -7.00 8.18 3.32
C PRO A 88 -5.71 8.33 4.14
N LEU A 89 -5.51 9.45 4.83
CA LEU A 89 -4.36 9.65 5.73
C LEU A 89 -4.38 8.72 6.95
N ALA A 90 -5.55 8.21 7.35
CA ALA A 90 -5.65 7.20 8.41
C ALA A 90 -5.15 5.82 7.94
N TYR A 91 -5.08 5.57 6.63
CA TYR A 91 -4.70 4.29 6.04
C TYR A 91 -3.18 4.22 5.78
N ARG A 92 -2.38 4.33 6.84
CA ARG A 92 -0.90 4.35 6.72
C ARG A 92 -0.32 2.96 6.52
N THR A 93 -0.76 2.01 7.33
CA THR A 93 -0.09 0.73 7.58
C THR A 93 -1.17 -0.35 7.67
N TYR A 94 -1.12 -1.38 6.82
CA TYR A 94 -2.18 -2.40 6.70
C TYR A 94 -2.39 -3.22 7.99
N PRO A 95 -3.54 -3.21 8.67
CA PRO A 95 -3.66 -3.90 9.95
C PRO A 95 -3.49 -5.42 9.79
N SER A 96 -2.59 -6.01 10.60
CA SER A 96 -2.23 -7.41 10.48
C SER A 96 -2.47 -8.16 11.79
N SER A 97 -2.89 -9.43 11.70
CA SER A 97 -3.00 -10.33 12.85
C SER A 97 -1.63 -10.67 13.48
N ARG A 98 -0.52 -10.38 12.79
CA ARG A 98 0.86 -10.59 13.27
C ARG A 98 1.49 -9.31 13.83
N ASP A 99 0.73 -8.23 14.00
CA ASP A 99 1.25 -7.00 14.61
C ASP A 99 1.73 -7.27 16.05
N GLY A 100 2.96 -6.89 16.36
CA GLY A 100 3.60 -7.17 17.67
C GLY A 100 4.04 -8.61 17.87
N LEU A 101 3.91 -9.48 16.87
CA LEU A 101 4.26 -10.90 16.92
C LEU A 101 5.34 -11.20 15.87
N PRO A 102 6.63 -10.90 16.15
CA PRO A 102 7.70 -11.21 15.22
C PRO A 102 7.82 -12.72 15.01
N SER A 103 8.37 -13.09 13.86
CA SER A 103 8.75 -14.48 13.60
C SER A 103 9.68 -15.00 14.70
N GLN A 104 9.54 -16.29 15.02
CA GLN A 104 10.44 -17.00 15.93
C GLN A 104 11.61 -17.64 15.18
N VAL A 105 11.60 -17.60 13.85
CA VAL A 105 12.72 -18.07 13.03
C VAL A 105 13.84 -17.02 13.06
N PRO A 106 15.10 -17.40 13.36
CA PRO A 106 16.22 -16.50 13.22
C PRO A 106 16.57 -16.31 11.74
N PHE A 107 16.59 -15.06 11.28
CA PHE A 107 16.99 -14.71 9.91
C PHE A 107 18.35 -14.00 9.91
N ARG A 108 19.19 -14.37 8.94
CA ARG A 108 20.34 -13.57 8.49
C ARG A 108 19.96 -12.74 7.26
N LEU A 109 20.78 -11.74 6.93
CA LEU A 109 20.66 -11.07 5.65
C LEU A 109 20.96 -12.04 4.49
N PRO A 110 20.27 -11.93 3.34
CA PRO A 110 20.51 -12.75 2.17
C PRO A 110 21.81 -12.44 1.42
N LEU A 111 22.61 -11.49 1.90
CA LEU A 111 23.86 -11.06 1.28
C LEU A 111 24.96 -11.06 2.34
N ASP A 112 26.19 -11.39 1.94
CA ASP A 112 27.36 -11.21 2.79
C ASP A 112 27.93 -9.80 2.65
N GLY A 113 28.60 -9.32 3.70
CA GLY A 113 29.21 -7.99 3.75
C GLY A 113 28.27 -6.89 4.23
N LEU A 114 28.63 -5.62 3.94
CA LEU A 114 27.86 -4.47 4.37
C LEU A 114 26.66 -4.25 3.43
N VAL A 115 25.47 -4.26 4.00
CA VAL A 115 24.21 -4.08 3.28
C VAL A 115 23.46 -2.89 3.87
N THR A 116 22.89 -2.07 2.99
CA THR A 116 21.97 -0.99 3.35
C THR A 116 20.54 -1.49 3.22
N VAL A 117 19.77 -1.38 4.31
CA VAL A 117 18.31 -1.52 4.27
C VAL A 117 17.73 -0.20 3.80
N VAL A 118 17.17 -0.16 2.59
CA VAL A 118 16.57 1.05 2.02
C VAL A 118 15.12 1.19 2.45
N TRP A 119 14.40 0.06 2.45
CA TRP A 119 13.05 -0.03 2.96
C TRP A 119 12.98 -1.19 3.94
N GLY A 120 12.55 -0.91 5.16
CA GLY A 120 12.46 -1.91 6.20
C GLY A 120 11.94 -1.31 7.50
N GLY A 121 11.33 -2.14 8.34
CA GLY A 121 10.66 -1.70 9.56
C GLY A 121 9.14 -1.57 9.42
N SER A 122 8.51 -1.13 10.51
CA SER A 122 7.06 -1.25 10.72
C SER A 122 6.25 0.00 10.38
N THR A 123 6.89 1.09 9.94
CA THR A 123 6.20 2.36 9.65
C THR A 123 6.46 2.85 8.24
N ARG A 124 5.53 3.68 7.73
CA ARG A 124 5.54 4.16 6.34
C ARG A 124 6.73 5.07 6.03
N GLU A 125 7.31 5.69 7.05
CA GLU A 125 8.40 6.66 6.94
C GLU A 125 9.72 5.97 6.57
N VAL A 126 9.87 4.71 6.98
CA VAL A 126 11.09 3.90 6.78
C VAL A 126 10.86 2.70 5.87
N ASN A 127 9.59 2.37 5.56
CA ASN A 127 9.22 1.26 4.69
C ASN A 127 7.93 1.56 3.93
N TYR A 128 8.01 1.81 2.62
CA TYR A 128 6.80 2.10 1.84
C TYR A 128 5.89 0.88 1.69
N HIS A 129 6.43 -0.34 1.82
CA HIS A 129 5.71 -1.59 1.63
C HIS A 129 4.67 -1.88 2.72
N VAL A 130 4.78 -1.25 3.90
CA VAL A 130 3.86 -1.48 5.05
C VAL A 130 2.39 -1.20 4.74
N ARG A 131 2.12 -0.48 3.65
CA ARG A 131 0.79 -0.20 3.15
C ARG A 131 0.16 -1.44 2.50
N GLY A 132 0.91 -2.32 1.86
CA GLY A 132 0.41 -3.53 1.22
C GLY A 132 0.35 -4.70 2.19
N ALA A 133 -0.70 -5.51 2.14
CA ALA A 133 -0.79 -6.71 2.97
C ALA A 133 0.28 -7.75 2.62
N ALA A 134 0.61 -7.87 1.33
CA ALA A 134 1.55 -8.86 0.80
C ALA A 134 3.01 -8.56 1.15
N GLU A 135 3.38 -7.28 1.17
CA GLU A 135 4.77 -6.83 1.32
C GLU A 135 4.99 -6.11 2.66
N ARG A 136 4.03 -6.20 3.59
CA ARG A 136 4.03 -5.44 4.84
C ARG A 136 5.35 -5.50 5.61
N TRP A 137 5.99 -6.67 5.58
CA TRP A 137 7.26 -6.94 6.26
C TRP A 137 8.41 -7.19 5.28
N ALA A 138 8.27 -6.73 4.03
CA ALA A 138 9.32 -6.79 3.04
C ALA A 138 10.47 -5.84 3.39
N TYR A 139 11.66 -6.24 2.97
CA TYR A 139 12.88 -5.47 3.08
C TYR A 139 13.51 -5.31 1.70
N ASP A 140 13.85 -4.08 1.34
CA ASP A 140 14.63 -3.80 0.15
C ASP A 140 16.07 -3.52 0.55
N LEU A 141 16.97 -4.30 -0.03
CA LEU A 141 18.40 -4.31 0.33
C LEU A 141 19.24 -3.81 -0.84
N LEU A 142 20.20 -2.93 -0.55
CA LEU A 142 21.19 -2.46 -1.52
C LEU A 142 22.60 -2.58 -0.96
N VAL A 143 23.57 -2.84 -1.83
CA VAL A 143 24.98 -2.60 -1.54
C VAL A 143 25.32 -1.17 -1.97
N LYS A 144 26.07 -0.46 -1.13
CA LYS A 144 26.57 0.89 -1.41
C LYS A 144 28.08 0.93 -1.27
N GLU A 145 28.72 1.59 -2.23
CA GLU A 145 30.15 1.94 -2.21
C GLU A 145 30.25 3.46 -2.36
N ASP A 146 31.03 4.10 -1.47
CA ASP A 146 31.21 5.56 -1.42
C ASP A 146 29.90 6.37 -1.45
N GLY A 147 28.84 5.83 -0.81
CA GLY A 147 27.52 6.44 -0.73
C GLY A 147 26.61 6.21 -1.94
N SER A 148 27.12 5.63 -3.03
CA SER A 148 26.35 5.27 -4.23
C SER A 148 25.93 3.80 -4.22
N SER A 149 24.73 3.49 -4.74
CA SER A 149 24.29 2.10 -4.95
C SER A 149 24.63 1.56 -6.35
N PHE A 150 25.26 2.37 -7.20
CA PHE A 150 25.64 2.01 -8.57
C PHE A 150 27.00 2.59 -8.96
N ARG A 151 27.65 1.96 -9.94
CA ARG A 151 28.99 2.28 -10.44
C ARG A 151 29.02 3.47 -11.41
N THR A 152 28.01 3.60 -12.25
CA THR A 152 28.00 4.54 -13.39
C THR A 152 26.81 5.51 -13.27
N PHE A 153 25.80 5.40 -14.13
CA PHE A 153 24.63 6.28 -14.17
C PHE A 153 23.38 5.65 -13.54
N GLY A 154 23.43 4.36 -13.19
CA GLY A 154 22.28 3.66 -12.61
C GLY A 154 21.12 3.52 -13.60
N LEU A 155 21.43 3.44 -14.91
CA LEU A 155 20.45 3.41 -16.00
C LEU A 155 20.16 1.99 -16.48
N VAL A 156 21.02 1.02 -16.12
CA VAL A 156 20.80 -0.40 -16.34
C VAL A 156 21.05 -1.18 -15.05
N VAL A 157 20.41 -2.35 -14.90
CA VAL A 157 20.50 -3.17 -13.68
C VAL A 157 21.94 -3.55 -13.33
N SER A 158 22.78 -3.79 -14.34
CA SER A 158 24.21 -4.12 -14.18
C SER A 158 25.05 -3.00 -13.56
N ASP A 159 24.54 -1.76 -13.54
CA ASP A 159 25.22 -0.65 -12.88
C ASP A 159 25.20 -0.80 -11.35
N TYR A 160 24.21 -1.51 -10.79
CA TYR A 160 24.00 -1.61 -9.36
C TYR A 160 24.97 -2.61 -8.72
N TYR A 161 25.56 -2.24 -7.57
CA TYR A 161 26.50 -3.11 -6.86
C TYR A 161 25.86 -4.41 -6.41
N THR A 162 24.57 -4.39 -6.09
CA THR A 162 23.79 -5.55 -5.64
C THR A 162 23.51 -6.56 -6.77
N TYR A 163 23.50 -6.13 -8.03
CA TYR A 163 23.06 -6.98 -9.14
C TYR A 163 24.05 -8.10 -9.42
N GLY A 164 23.55 -9.33 -9.46
CA GLY A 164 24.35 -10.54 -9.71
C GLY A 164 25.21 -11.00 -8.53
N LEU A 165 25.06 -10.40 -7.35
CA LEU A 165 25.68 -10.93 -6.14
C LEU A 165 25.04 -12.28 -5.76
N PRO A 166 25.80 -13.21 -5.17
CA PRO A 166 25.25 -14.43 -4.60
C PRO A 166 24.21 -14.10 -3.53
N VAL A 167 23.04 -14.71 -3.65
CA VAL A 167 21.95 -14.58 -2.69
C VAL A 167 21.89 -15.85 -1.85
N LEU A 168 22.10 -15.71 -0.55
CA LEU A 168 22.09 -16.79 0.43
C LEU A 168 20.72 -16.89 1.08
N ALA A 169 20.32 -18.12 1.45
CA ALA A 169 19.07 -18.34 2.18
C ALA A 169 19.07 -17.58 3.52
N PRO A 170 18.10 -16.67 3.76
CA PRO A 170 18.04 -15.94 5.03
C PRO A 170 17.81 -16.82 6.26
N ALA A 171 17.17 -17.96 6.08
CA ALA A 171 16.92 -18.95 7.12
C ALA A 171 16.89 -20.35 6.51
N GLY A 172 17.04 -21.37 7.37
CA GLY A 172 16.74 -22.75 7.00
C GLY A 172 15.25 -22.92 6.71
N GLY A 173 14.92 -23.79 5.76
CA GLY A 173 13.54 -24.06 5.37
C GLY A 173 13.46 -24.98 4.17
N THR A 174 12.23 -25.28 3.74
CA THR A 174 11.96 -26.10 2.55
C THR A 174 11.61 -25.19 1.38
N VAL A 175 12.20 -25.45 0.21
CA VAL A 175 11.81 -24.75 -1.02
C VAL A 175 10.36 -25.10 -1.36
N TRP A 176 9.49 -24.10 -1.28
CA TRP A 176 8.06 -24.22 -1.56
C TRP A 176 7.75 -23.96 -3.03
N SER A 177 8.36 -22.94 -3.63
CA SER A 177 8.19 -22.61 -5.05
C SER A 177 9.36 -21.80 -5.59
N VAL A 178 9.64 -21.95 -6.88
CA VAL A 178 10.69 -21.23 -7.61
C VAL A 178 10.11 -20.66 -8.89
N VAL A 179 10.53 -19.44 -9.24
CA VAL A 179 10.33 -18.87 -10.58
C VAL A 179 11.66 -18.28 -11.03
N ASP A 180 12.06 -18.63 -12.26
CA ASP A 180 13.28 -18.13 -12.89
C ASP A 180 13.07 -17.90 -14.39
N GLY A 181 13.91 -17.07 -14.99
CA GLY A 181 13.92 -16.75 -16.42
C GLY A 181 13.04 -15.58 -16.83
N GLU A 182 12.33 -14.93 -15.90
CA GLU A 182 11.64 -13.66 -16.17
C GLU A 182 12.67 -12.58 -16.47
N PRO A 183 12.51 -11.79 -17.56
CA PRO A 183 13.44 -10.72 -17.90
C PRO A 183 13.54 -9.67 -16.79
N ASP A 184 14.74 -9.11 -16.61
CA ASP A 184 14.94 -8.01 -15.67
C ASP A 184 14.05 -6.81 -16.04
N THR A 185 13.34 -6.27 -15.05
CA THR A 185 12.52 -5.07 -15.23
C THR A 185 13.38 -3.88 -15.61
N ARG A 186 12.96 -3.13 -16.63
CA ARG A 186 13.60 -1.86 -17.00
C ARG A 186 13.51 -0.88 -15.84
N LEU A 187 14.65 -0.29 -15.45
CA LEU A 187 14.68 0.71 -14.38
C LEU A 187 13.72 1.86 -14.64
N GLY A 188 12.97 2.25 -13.60
CA GLY A 188 11.96 3.29 -13.67
C GLY A 188 10.63 2.86 -14.31
N ALA A 189 10.55 1.67 -14.92
CA ALA A 189 9.26 1.08 -15.23
C ALA A 189 8.61 0.67 -13.89
N ARG A 190 7.46 1.27 -13.59
CA ARG A 190 6.53 0.71 -12.61
C ARG A 190 5.48 -0.03 -13.39
N SER A 191 5.58 -1.35 -13.50
CA SER A 191 4.39 -2.09 -13.84
C SER A 191 3.44 -2.05 -12.64
N LEU A 192 2.17 -1.74 -12.89
CA LEU A 192 1.10 -1.87 -11.90
C LEU A 192 0.86 -3.34 -11.48
N LEU A 193 1.55 -4.28 -12.13
CA LEU A 193 1.44 -5.74 -11.98
C LEU A 193 2.77 -6.41 -11.62
N GLU A 194 3.88 -5.68 -11.51
CA GLU A 194 5.19 -6.29 -11.22
C GLU A 194 5.22 -6.80 -9.77
N GLY A 195 5.08 -8.11 -9.64
CA GLY A 195 5.30 -8.81 -8.38
C GLY A 195 6.78 -9.06 -8.11
N CYS A 196 7.03 -10.03 -7.24
CA CYS A 196 8.33 -10.50 -6.75
C CYS A 196 9.35 -10.98 -7.83
N GLY A 197 9.01 -10.95 -9.13
CA GLY A 197 9.89 -11.36 -10.24
C GLY A 197 10.39 -12.81 -10.14
N ASN A 198 11.61 -13.05 -10.63
CA ASN A 198 12.36 -14.27 -10.33
C ASN A 198 12.57 -14.36 -8.81
N ARG A 199 12.27 -15.53 -8.24
CA ARG A 199 12.16 -15.68 -6.80
C ARG A 199 12.31 -17.11 -6.32
N VAL A 200 12.68 -17.23 -5.05
CA VAL A 200 12.53 -18.44 -4.25
C VAL A 200 11.57 -18.16 -3.10
N VAL A 201 10.64 -19.08 -2.85
CA VAL A 201 9.79 -19.07 -1.66
C VAL A 201 10.19 -20.24 -0.78
N LEU A 202 10.52 -19.96 0.47
CA LEU A 202 10.88 -20.95 1.48
C LEU A 202 9.75 -21.04 2.51
N GLU A 203 9.31 -22.24 2.86
CA GLU A 203 8.58 -22.47 4.11
C GLU A 203 9.61 -22.60 5.23
N VAL A 204 9.67 -21.59 6.09
CA VAL A 204 10.69 -21.47 7.16
C VAL A 204 10.17 -21.92 8.53
N ALA A 205 8.85 -21.95 8.69
CA ALA A 205 8.13 -22.56 9.80
C ALA A 205 6.70 -22.89 9.35
N ALA A 206 5.93 -23.59 10.18
CA ALA A 206 4.57 -24.00 9.84
C ALA A 206 3.71 -22.79 9.40
N SER A 207 3.27 -22.80 8.13
CA SER A 207 2.49 -21.71 7.53
C SER A 207 3.17 -20.33 7.58
N GLU A 208 4.51 -20.31 7.60
CA GLU A 208 5.31 -19.10 7.52
C GLU A 208 6.27 -19.18 6.34
N PHE A 209 6.09 -18.26 5.40
CA PHE A 209 6.77 -18.27 4.11
C PHE A 209 7.66 -17.04 3.96
N LEU A 210 8.90 -17.27 3.56
CA LEU A 210 9.86 -16.24 3.21
C LEU A 210 9.97 -16.16 1.69
N PHE A 211 9.82 -14.94 1.17
CA PHE A 211 9.98 -14.65 -0.25
C PHE A 211 11.33 -13.95 -0.46
N VAL A 212 12.14 -14.52 -1.35
CA VAL A 212 13.38 -13.89 -1.83
C VAL A 212 13.14 -13.50 -3.28
N CYS A 213 12.95 -12.20 -3.51
CA CYS A 213 12.44 -11.62 -4.76
C CYS A 213 13.55 -10.95 -5.59
N HIS A 214 13.19 -10.59 -6.82
CA HIS A 214 14.01 -9.76 -7.72
C HIS A 214 15.39 -10.37 -8.01
N LEU A 215 15.43 -11.70 -8.11
CA LEU A 215 16.63 -12.44 -8.49
C LEU A 215 16.95 -12.19 -9.97
N LYS A 216 18.24 -12.29 -10.31
CA LYS A 216 18.69 -12.16 -11.71
C LYS A 216 18.12 -13.31 -12.54
N ALA A 217 17.70 -13.03 -13.77
CA ALA A 217 17.23 -14.06 -14.68
C ALA A 217 18.29 -15.16 -14.92
N GLY A 218 17.87 -16.43 -14.79
CA GLY A 218 18.70 -17.61 -15.01
C GLY A 218 19.69 -17.89 -13.87
N SER A 219 19.38 -17.46 -12.64
CA SER A 219 20.30 -17.56 -11.50
C SER A 219 19.75 -18.31 -10.28
N VAL A 220 18.52 -18.83 -10.36
CA VAL A 220 17.82 -19.43 -9.21
C VAL A 220 18.03 -20.93 -9.11
#